data_AF-A0A925B2T3-F1
#
_entry.id   AF-A0A925B2T3-F1
#
_cell.length_a   1.000
_cell.length_b   1.000
_cell.length_c   1.000
_cell.angle_alpha   90.00
_cell.angle_beta   90.00
_cell.angle_gamma   90.00
#
_symmetry.space_group_name_H-M   'P 1'
#
loop_
_entity.id
_entity.type
_entity.pdbx_description
1 polymer ?
#
loop_
_entity_poly.entity_id
_entity_poly.type
_entity_poly.pdbx_seq_one_letter_code
_entity_poly.pdbx_strand_id
1 'polypeptide(L)' 'LVRRFKLNERINFNIRAEAFNLFNQTTFLFDPAGSTTTLPVVVNGSNQAVFSAPNFGLIDRSLPARRIQLVARFEF' A
#
# COMPACT_ATOMS: atom_id res chain seq x y z
N LEU A 1 14.86 12.57 -2.15
CA LEU A 1 15.88 13.54 -2.62
C LEU A 1 16.47 13.02 -3.93
N VAL A 2 16.54 13.85 -4.98
CA VAL A 2 17.18 13.49 -6.26
C VAL A 2 18.38 14.38 -6.50
N ARG A 3 19.54 13.80 -6.80
CA ARG A 3 20.74 14.53 -7.18
C ARG A 3 21.18 14.08 -8.56
N ARG A 4 21.44 15.06 -9.44
CA ARG A 4 21.88 14.84 -10.82
C ARG A 4 23.34 15.24 -10.97
N PHE A 5 24.11 14.43 -11.69
CA PHE A 5 25.50 14.68 -12.03
C PHE A 5 25.64 14.55 -13.55
N LYS A 6 26.22 15.57 -14.19
CA LYS A 6 26.72 15.43 -15.55
C LYS A 6 28.11 14.81 -15.46
N LEU A 7 28.27 13.59 -15.96
CA LEU A 7 29.58 12.94 -16.00
C LEU A 7 30.35 13.38 -17.26
N ASN A 8 29.66 13.50 -18.39
CA ASN A 8 30.17 14.03 -19.67
C ASN A 8 28.99 14.61 -20.49
N GLU A 9 29.25 15.26 -21.62
CA GLU A 9 28.22 15.87 -22.51
C GLU A 9 27.15 14.88 -22.99
N ARG A 10 27.44 13.57 -22.96
CA ARG A 10 26.57 12.50 -23.41
C ARG A 10 26.02 11.60 -22.30
N ILE A 11 26.47 11.77 -21.05
CA ILE A 11 26.08 10.87 -19.95
C ILE A 11 25.55 11.66 -18.77
N ASN A 12 24.27 11.46 -18.46
CA ASN A 12 23.63 11.97 -17.26
C ASN A 12 23.51 10.85 -16.22
N PHE A 13 23.89 11.16 -14.99
CA PHE A 13 23.79 10.26 -13.86
C PHE A 13 22.86 10.84 -12.80
N ASN A 14 21.85 10.07 -12.39
CA ASN A 14 20.86 10.49 -11.41
C ASN A 14 20.87 9.52 -10.22
N ILE A 15 21.09 10.03 -9.01
CA ILE A 15 20.89 9.29 -7.77
C ILE A 15 19.63 9.81 -7.09
N ARG A 16 18.79 8.91 -6.59
CA ARG A 16 17.64 9.23 -5.77
C ARG A 16 17.61 8.36 -4.53
N ALA A 17 17.51 9.01 -3.38
CA ALA A 17 17.23 8.37 -2.10
C ALA A 17 15.78 8.66 -1.69
N GLU A 18 15.04 7.60 -1.36
CA GLU A 18 13.65 7.64 -0.91
C GLU A 18 13.53 6.90 0.42
N ALA A 19 12.73 7.44 1.33
CA ALA A 19 12.39 6.80 2.59
C ALA A 19 10.86 6.78 2.69
N PHE A 20 10.31 5.61 2.94
CA PHE A 20 8.88 5.38 3.06
C PHE A 20 8.57 4.95 4.49
N ASN A 21 7.41 5.38 5.00
CA ASN A 21 6.97 5.11 6.37
C ASN A 21 8.04 5.53 7.42
N LEU A 22 8.43 6.82 7.37
CA LEU A 22 9.48 7.40 8.22
C LEU A 22 9.23 7.20 9.72
N PHE A 23 7.97 7.17 10.16
CA PHE A 23 7.61 6.96 11.56
C PHE A 23 7.41 5.48 11.93
N ASN A 24 7.63 4.55 10.99
CA ASN A 24 7.39 3.12 11.18
C ASN A 24 5.98 2.82 11.70
N GLN A 25 4.99 3.56 11.19
CA GLN A 25 3.60 3.40 11.55
C GLN A 25 3.05 2.13 10.89
N THR A 26 2.46 1.26 11.70
CA THR A 26 1.74 0.10 11.18
C THR A 26 0.44 0.57 10.54
N THR A 27 0.29 0.33 9.24
CA THR A 27 -0.96 0.64 8.52
C THR A 27 -1.53 -0.65 7.97
N PHE A 28 -2.76 -0.93 8.37
CA PHE A 28 -3.52 -2.08 7.90
C PHE A 28 -4.40 -1.66 6.74
N LEU A 29 -4.41 -2.46 5.68
CA LEU A 29 -5.42 -2.34 4.65
C LEU A 29 -6.58 -3.23 5.06
N PHE A 30 -7.75 -2.62 5.15
CA PHE A 30 -9.01 -3.33 5.22
C PHE A 30 -9.30 -3.91 3.84
N ASP A 31 -9.99 -5.04 3.81
CA ASP A 31 -10.50 -5.60 2.55
C ASP A 31 -11.37 -4.53 1.83
N PRO A 32 -10.97 -4.04 0.63
CA PRO A 32 -11.77 -3.08 -0.12
C PRO A 32 -13.11 -3.67 -0.56
N ALA A 33 -13.25 -5.01 -0.57
CA ALA A 33 -14.52 -5.70 -0.80
C ALA A 33 -15.48 -5.62 0.40
N GLY A 34 -15.25 -4.75 1.38
CA GLY A 34 -16.23 -4.40 2.41
C GLY A 34 -16.78 -2.97 2.28
N SER A 35 -15.95 -2.00 1.87
CA SER A 35 -16.32 -0.57 2.00
C SER A 35 -17.38 -0.09 0.99
N THR A 36 -17.58 -0.80 -0.12
CA THR A 36 -18.53 -0.43 -1.19
C THR A 36 -19.39 -1.60 -1.67
N THR A 37 -19.33 -2.75 -0.99
CA THR A 37 -20.02 -3.97 -1.39
C THR A 37 -21.36 -4.12 -0.70
N THR A 38 -22.38 -4.49 -1.47
CA THR A 38 -23.65 -4.95 -0.92
C THR A 38 -23.41 -6.23 -0.13
N LEU A 39 -23.47 -6.15 1.20
CA LEU A 39 -23.33 -7.32 2.07
C LEU A 39 -24.58 -8.21 1.91
N PRO A 40 -24.44 -9.50 1.60
CA PRO A 40 -25.59 -10.39 1.48
C PRO A 40 -26.27 -10.52 2.83
N VAL A 41 -27.60 -10.38 2.85
CA VAL A 41 -28.41 -10.53 4.05
C VAL A 41 -28.99 -11.94 4.07
N VAL A 42 -28.81 -12.65 5.16
CA VAL A 42 -29.38 -13.98 5.41
C VAL A 42 -30.25 -13.94 6.66
N VAL A 43 -31.17 -14.88 6.77
CA VAL A 43 -31.99 -15.03 7.97
C VAL A 43 -31.30 -16.02 8.91
N ASN A 44 -31.06 -15.63 10.16
CA ASN A 44 -30.47 -16.51 11.17
C ASN A 44 -31.53 -17.46 11.78
N GLY A 45 -31.10 -18.39 12.63
CA GLY A 45 -32.00 -19.36 13.31
C GLY A 45 -33.06 -18.74 14.23
N SER A 46 -32.98 -17.43 14.50
CA SER A 46 -33.94 -16.65 15.29
C SER A 46 -34.87 -15.79 14.42
N ASN A 47 -34.96 -16.06 13.11
CA ASN A 47 -35.71 -15.28 12.12
C ASN A 47 -35.29 -13.81 11.99
N GLN A 48 -34.04 -13.47 12.32
CA GLN A 48 -33.50 -12.12 12.17
C GLN A 48 -32.67 -12.01 10.90
N ALA A 49 -32.82 -10.91 10.18
CA ALA A 49 -31.96 -10.54 9.07
C ALA A 49 -30.57 -10.15 9.59
N VAL A 50 -29.53 -10.87 9.15
CA VAL A 50 -28.13 -10.64 9.51
C VAL A 50 -27.25 -10.58 8.27
N PHE A 51 -26.16 -9.82 8.33
CA PHE A 51 -25.17 -9.81 7.24
C PHE A 51 -24.36 -11.11 7.24
N SER A 52 -24.27 -11.78 6.09
CA SER A 52 -23.45 -12.98 5.87
C SER A 52 -22.13 -12.60 5.20
N ALA A 53 -21.25 -11.96 5.96
CA ALA A 53 -19.96 -11.51 5.44
C ALA A 53 -18.83 -11.83 6.43
N PRO A 54 -18.32 -13.07 6.45
CA PRO A 54 -17.35 -13.51 7.45
C PRO A 54 -16.02 -12.75 7.41
N ASN A 55 -15.69 -12.13 6.26
CA ASN A 55 -14.45 -11.39 6.07
C ASN A 55 -14.63 -9.86 6.16
N PHE A 56 -15.85 -9.37 6.37
CA PHE A 56 -16.12 -7.95 6.42
C PHE A 56 -15.47 -7.29 7.64
N GLY A 57 -14.68 -6.24 7.40
CA GLY A 57 -13.97 -5.51 8.45
C GLY A 57 -12.69 -6.20 8.94
N LEU A 58 -12.32 -7.36 8.38
CA LEU A 58 -11.05 -8.01 8.69
C LEU A 58 -9.88 -7.29 8.01
N ILE A 59 -8.72 -7.38 8.67
CA ILE A 59 -7.44 -6.93 8.12
C ILE A 59 -6.98 -8.00 7.12
N ASP A 60 -6.94 -7.64 5.83
CA ASP A 60 -6.49 -8.54 4.77
C ASP A 60 -4.97 -8.50 4.60
N ARG A 61 -4.35 -7.33 4.77
CA ARG A 61 -2.90 -7.17 4.64
C ARG A 61 -2.35 -5.97 5.38
N SER A 62 -1.07 -6.04 5.77
CA SER A 62 -0.31 -4.90 6.27
C SER A 62 0.49 -4.24 5.17
N LEU A 63 0.50 -2.90 5.12
CA LEU A 63 1.47 -2.18 4.30
C LEU A 63 2.89 -2.37 4.84
N PRO A 64 3.92 -2.31 3.96
CA PRO A 64 5.30 -2.44 4.39
C PRO A 64 5.70 -1.46 5.51
N ALA A 65 6.54 -1.93 6.42
CA ALA A 65 7.17 -1.13 7.46
C ALA A 65 8.12 -0.06 6.87
N ARG A 66 8.84 0.67 7.73
CA ARG A 66 9.85 1.64 7.29
C ARG A 66 10.82 0.99 6.30
N ARG A 67 10.93 1.57 5.11
CA ARG A 67 11.88 1.12 4.08
C ARG A 67 12.62 2.28 3.45
N ILE A 68 13.87 2.01 3.08
CA ILE A 68 14.76 2.96 2.41
C ILE A 68 15.08 2.38 1.04
N GLN A 69 14.98 3.21 0.00
CA GLN A 69 15.28 2.84 -1.37
C GLN A 69 16.32 3.80 -1.94
N LEU A 70 17.34 3.23 -2.56
CA LEU A 70 18.35 3.95 -3.32
C LEU A 70 18.21 3.57 -4.79
N VAL A 71 18.04 4.56 -5.66
CA VAL A 71 17.91 4.38 -7.10
C VAL A 71 19.04 5.13 -7.78
N ALA A 72 19.77 4.43 -8.63
CA ALA A 72 20.74 5.02 -9.55
C ALA A 72 20.22 4.84 -10.98
N ARG A 73 20.27 5.91 -11.78
CA ARG A 73 19.90 5.89 -13.20
C ARG A 73 21.02 6.50 -14.03
N PHE A 74 21.40 5.77 -15.07
CA PHE A 74 22.30 6.23 -16.14
C PHE A 74 21.47 6.51 -17.39
N GLU A 75 21.70 7.66 -18.01
CA GLU A 75 21.09 8.07 -19.27
C GLU A 75 22.24 8.40 -20.24
N PHE A 76 22.22 7.77 -21.42
CA PHE A 76 23.25 7.84 -22.46
C PHE A 76 22.65 8.22 -23.82
#